data_AF-A0A949GF50-F1
#
_entry.id   AF-A0A949GF50-F1
#
_cell.length_a   1.000
_cell.length_b   1.000
_cell.length_c   1.000
_cell.angle_alpha   90.00
_cell.angle_beta   90.00
_cell.angle_gamma   90.00
#
_symmetry.space_group_name_H-M   'P 1'
#
loop_
_entity.id
_entity.type
_entity.pdbx_description
1 polymer ?
#
loop_
_entity_poly.entity_id
_entity_poly.type
_entity_poly.pdbx_seq_one_letter_code
_entity_poly.pdbx_strand_id
1 'polypeptide(L)'
;MATRPELDGKYTVVTQSSYDGPLEKQSDGFTTIKDGKTTRVDGAGCEWHSTFEWVDDQTVKMTSVVDTSNANPDYLLIGADGKPTYSGQTYETTLKAKTENGFLVLSGLVVSGPSRVNITMRRVRD
;
A
#
# COMPACT_ATOMS: atom_id res chain seq x y z
N MET A 1 2.98 13.86 -26.98
CA MET A 1 2.96 12.80 -25.95
C MET A 1 2.37 13.41 -24.69
N ALA A 2 1.31 12.83 -24.12
CA ALA A 2 0.81 13.30 -22.84
C ALA A 2 1.85 12.98 -21.76
N THR A 3 2.30 13.98 -21.02
CA THR A 3 3.24 13.76 -19.91
C THR A 3 2.48 13.11 -18.76
N ARG A 4 2.93 11.94 -18.29
CA ARG A 4 2.33 11.24 -17.15
C ARG A 4 2.42 12.12 -15.89
N PRO A 5 1.42 12.11 -15.01
CA PRO A 5 1.52 12.78 -13.72
C PRO A 5 2.72 12.25 -12.91
N GLU A 6 3.39 13.15 -12.21
CA GLU A 6 4.46 12.79 -11.27
C GLU A 6 3.89 11.98 -10.09
N LEU A 7 4.54 10.86 -9.75
CA LEU A 7 4.18 10.02 -8.60
C LEU A 7 4.65 10.61 -7.27
N ASP A 8 5.76 11.33 -7.26
CA ASP A 8 6.30 11.91 -6.05
C ASP A 8 5.33 12.93 -5.45
N GLY A 9 5.25 12.91 -4.11
CA GLY A 9 4.37 13.76 -3.34
C GLY A 9 3.71 13.04 -2.17
N LYS A 10 2.91 13.80 -1.42
CA LYS A 10 2.15 13.29 -0.27
C LYS A 10 0.77 12.80 -0.70
N TYR A 11 0.33 11.69 -0.11
CA TYR A 11 -0.95 11.04 -0.40
C TYR A 11 -1.71 10.77 0.89
N THR A 12 -3.04 10.93 0.86
CA THR A 12 -3.93 10.24 1.80
C THR A 12 -4.14 8.81 1.32
N VAL A 13 -4.00 7.85 2.22
CA VAL A 13 -4.24 6.42 1.99
C VAL A 13 -5.51 6.03 2.73
N VAL A 14 -6.41 5.36 2.01
CA VAL A 14 -7.64 4.78 2.55
C VAL A 14 -7.70 3.34 2.08
N THR A 15 -8.01 2.43 3.00
CA THR A 15 -8.10 1.01 2.76
C THR A 15 -9.43 0.44 3.21
N GLN A 16 -9.92 -0.53 2.45
CA GLN A 16 -11.06 -1.36 2.85
C GLN A 16 -10.62 -2.81 2.74
N SER A 17 -10.60 -3.50 3.87
CA SER A 17 -10.11 -4.86 3.99
C SER A 17 -11.25 -5.85 4.18
N SER A 18 -11.15 -7.03 3.58
CA SER A 18 -12.00 -8.18 3.89
C SER A 18 -11.53 -8.96 5.12
N TYR A 19 -10.49 -8.49 5.81
CA TYR A 19 -9.92 -9.13 7.00
C TYR A 19 -10.87 -8.98 8.20
N ASP A 20 -11.15 -10.10 8.86
CA ASP A 20 -12.05 -10.22 10.01
C ASP A 20 -11.33 -10.62 11.31
N GLY A 21 -10.00 -10.68 11.30
CA GLY A 21 -9.23 -11.09 12.46
C GLY A 21 -9.19 -10.04 13.58
N PRO A 22 -8.65 -10.40 14.76
CA PRO A 22 -8.85 -9.65 16.00
C PRO A 22 -8.13 -8.28 16.05
N LEU A 23 -7.19 -8.01 15.15
CA LEU A 23 -6.42 -6.77 15.11
C LEU A 23 -6.75 -5.97 13.84
N GLU A 24 -7.29 -4.77 14.02
CA GLU A 24 -7.58 -3.87 12.91
C GLU A 24 -6.31 -3.54 12.13
N LYS A 25 -6.35 -3.70 10.81
CA LYS A 25 -5.23 -3.30 9.93
C LYS A 25 -5.28 -1.79 9.74
N GLN A 26 -4.55 -1.04 10.56
CA GLN A 26 -4.41 0.42 10.46
C GLN A 26 -3.53 0.82 9.26
N SER A 27 -4.06 0.67 8.05
CA SER A 27 -3.36 1.04 6.81
C SER A 27 -3.73 2.44 6.31
N ASP A 28 -4.75 3.05 6.92
CA ASP A 28 -5.21 4.40 6.60
C ASP A 28 -4.28 5.46 7.16
N GLY A 29 -4.16 6.60 6.47
CA GLY A 29 -3.36 7.72 6.95
C GLY A 29 -2.72 8.51 5.81
N PHE A 30 -1.47 8.94 6.01
CA PHE A 30 -0.69 9.64 5.00
C PHE A 30 0.59 8.89 4.67
N THR A 31 0.99 8.97 3.40
CA THR A 31 2.27 8.45 2.94
C THR A 31 2.91 9.43 1.97
N THR A 32 4.24 9.44 1.89
CA THR A 32 4.97 10.26 0.93
C THR A 32 5.71 9.36 -0.03
N ILE A 33 5.43 9.50 -1.31
CA ILE A 33 6.21 8.86 -2.37
C ILE A 33 7.35 9.81 -2.73
N LYS A 34 8.58 9.31 -2.69
CA LYS A 34 9.79 10.00 -3.12
C LYS A 34 10.65 9.05 -3.94
N ASP A 35 11.06 9.46 -5.13
CA ASP A 35 11.76 8.63 -6.10
C ASP A 35 11.03 7.29 -6.34
N GLY A 36 9.70 7.34 -6.39
CA GLY A 36 8.85 6.16 -6.53
C GLY A 36 8.84 5.21 -5.32
N LYS A 37 9.24 5.68 -4.13
CA LYS A 37 9.36 4.85 -2.92
C LYS A 37 8.67 5.47 -1.72
N THR A 38 8.23 4.62 -0.79
CA THR A 38 7.74 5.04 0.52
C THR A 38 8.19 4.08 1.61
N THR A 39 8.34 4.61 2.83
CA THR A 39 8.52 3.83 4.05
C THR A 39 7.47 4.27 5.06
N ARG A 40 6.84 3.34 5.76
CA ARG A 40 5.94 3.62 6.90
C ARG A 40 6.10 2.57 7.97
N VAL A 41 5.83 2.94 9.21
CA VAL A 41 5.65 2.00 10.31
C VAL A 41 4.19 2.03 10.71
N ASP A 42 3.54 0.87 10.82
CA ASP A 42 2.14 0.78 11.26
C ASP A 42 2.00 0.72 12.80
N GLY A 43 0.76 0.72 13.28
CA GLY A 43 0.47 0.67 14.71
C GLY A 43 0.94 -0.61 15.42
N ALA A 44 1.26 -1.67 14.68
CA ALA A 44 1.82 -2.91 15.23
C ALA A 44 3.36 -2.91 15.24
N GLY A 45 4.01 -1.86 14.73
CA GLY A 45 5.47 -1.78 14.62
C GLY A 45 6.04 -2.47 13.37
N CYS A 46 5.19 -2.92 12.44
CA CYS A 46 5.68 -3.44 11.16
C CYS A 46 6.18 -2.30 10.28
N GLU A 47 7.38 -2.45 9.73
CA GLU A 47 7.94 -1.51 8.76
C GLU A 47 7.58 -1.95 7.34
N TRP A 48 6.98 -1.04 6.58
CA TRP A 48 6.52 -1.27 5.22
C TRP A 48 7.34 -0.43 4.27
N HIS A 49 7.98 -1.08 3.31
CA HIS A 49 8.70 -0.43 2.21
C HIS A 49 7.94 -0.71 0.91
N SER A 50 7.46 0.34 0.24
CA SER A 50 6.76 0.18 -1.03
C SER A 50 7.45 0.93 -2.16
N THR A 51 7.44 0.34 -3.35
CA THR A 51 7.88 0.92 -4.61
C THR A 51 6.70 1.10 -5.56
N PHE A 52 6.74 2.14 -6.38
CA PHE A 52 5.71 2.52 -7.35
C PHE A 52 6.37 2.80 -8.70
N GLU A 53 5.87 2.15 -9.74
CA GLU A 53 6.40 2.27 -11.09
C GLU A 53 5.27 2.35 -12.11
N TRP A 54 5.33 3.32 -13.03
CA TRP A 54 4.38 3.40 -14.14
C TRP A 54 4.61 2.22 -15.10
N VAL A 55 3.59 1.37 -15.26
CA VAL A 55 3.59 0.26 -16.24
C VAL A 55 3.14 0.78 -17.61
N ASP A 56 2.15 1.67 -17.61
CA ASP A 56 1.64 2.35 -18.79
C ASP A 56 1.15 3.77 -18.41
N ASP A 57 0.33 4.41 -19.24
CA ASP A 57 -0.17 5.78 -19.00
C ASP A 57 -1.26 5.88 -17.91
N GLN A 58 -1.84 4.75 -17.50
CA GLN A 58 -2.97 4.66 -16.59
C GLN A 58 -2.77 3.63 -15.46
N THR A 59 -1.63 2.95 -15.43
CA THR A 59 -1.38 1.85 -14.50
C THR A 59 -0.03 2.03 -13.80
N VAL A 60 -0.06 1.90 -12.48
CA VAL A 60 1.12 1.93 -11.60
C VAL A 60 1.25 0.55 -10.94
N LYS A 61 2.40 -0.11 -11.08
CA LYS A 61 2.74 -1.28 -10.27
C LYS A 61 3.15 -0.80 -8.89
N MET A 62 2.57 -1.43 -7.86
CA MET A 62 2.99 -1.26 -6.49
C MET A 62 3.55 -2.59 -5.97
N THR A 63 4.77 -2.58 -5.45
CA THR A 63 5.35 -3.69 -4.71
C THR A 63 5.61 -3.21 -3.28
N SER A 64 5.15 -3.95 -2.27
CA SER A 64 5.36 -3.62 -0.87
C SER A 64 5.96 -4.79 -0.12
N VAL A 65 7.09 -4.56 0.54
CA VAL A 65 7.74 -5.51 1.43
C VAL A 65 7.48 -5.07 2.87
N VAL A 66 7.08 -6.00 3.72
CA VAL A 66 6.92 -5.76 5.16
C VAL A 66 8.02 -6.46 5.94
N ASP A 67 8.69 -5.70 6.80
CA ASP A 67 9.60 -6.18 7.82
C ASP A 67 8.87 -6.20 9.17
N THR A 68 8.84 -7.38 9.78
CA THR A 68 8.19 -7.68 11.06
C THR A 68 9.18 -7.76 12.22
N SER A 69 10.47 -7.52 11.98
CA SER A 69 11.53 -7.63 12.99
C SER A 69 11.29 -6.78 14.24
N ASN A 70 10.61 -5.64 14.08
CA ASN A 70 10.25 -4.71 15.16
C ASN A 70 8.76 -4.77 15.53
N ALA A 71 8.00 -5.71 14.96
CA ALA A 71 6.58 -5.82 15.22
C ALA A 71 6.31 -6.30 16.66
N ASN A 72 5.15 -5.94 17.19
CA ASN A 72 4.64 -6.50 18.44
C ASN A 72 4.66 -8.05 18.33
N PRO A 73 5.24 -8.77 19.30
CA PRO A 73 5.34 -10.23 19.26
C PRO A 73 3.98 -10.95 19.23
N ASP A 74 2.88 -10.29 19.60
CA ASP A 74 1.54 -10.83 19.47
C ASP A 74 0.88 -10.55 18.10
N TYR A 75 1.56 -9.78 17.24
CA TYR A 75 1.07 -9.43 15.90
C TYR A 75 1.54 -10.45 14.86
N LEU A 76 0.59 -11.04 14.16
CA LEU A 76 0.83 -11.99 13.07
C LEU A 76 0.29 -11.42 11.76
N LEU A 77 1.14 -11.43 10.73
CA LEU A 77 0.69 -11.20 9.37
C LEU A 77 -0.07 -12.43 8.87
N ILE A 78 -0.89 -12.24 7.84
CA ILE A 78 -1.44 -13.36 7.08
C ILE A 78 -0.50 -13.62 5.92
N GLY A 79 0.13 -14.78 5.93
CA GLY A 79 0.99 -15.24 4.85
C GLY A 79 0.22 -15.50 3.56
N ALA A 80 0.95 -15.66 2.46
CA ALA A 80 0.35 -15.99 1.17
C ALA A 80 -0.45 -17.31 1.17
N ASP A 81 -0.13 -18.23 2.08
CA ASP A 81 -0.86 -19.49 2.30
C ASP A 81 -2.13 -19.32 3.17
N GLY A 82 -2.42 -18.10 3.61
CA GLY A 82 -3.55 -17.77 4.47
C GLY A 82 -3.33 -18.06 5.94
N LYS A 83 -2.14 -18.50 6.36
CA LYS A 83 -1.84 -18.78 7.76
C LYS A 83 -1.19 -17.58 8.46
N PRO A 84 -1.38 -17.43 9.77
CA PRO A 84 -0.63 -16.46 10.57
C PRO A 84 0.88 -16.71 10.47
N THR A 85 1.67 -15.64 10.27
CA THR A 85 3.13 -15.72 10.14
C THR A 85 3.84 -14.51 10.74
N TYR A 86 5.01 -14.76 11.31
CA TYR A 86 5.97 -13.74 11.72
C TYR A 86 6.96 -13.38 10.61
N SER A 87 6.99 -14.12 9.51
CA SER A 87 7.91 -13.85 8.42
C SER A 87 7.45 -12.64 7.61
N GLY A 88 8.40 -11.78 7.24
CA GLY A 88 8.15 -10.69 6.30
C GLY A 88 7.48 -11.19 5.03
N GLN A 89 6.60 -10.36 4.47
CA GLN A 89 5.78 -10.68 3.30
C GLN A 89 6.01 -9.67 2.19
N THR A 90 5.80 -10.09 0.94
CA THR A 90 5.79 -9.21 -0.22
C THR A 90 4.40 -9.20 -0.83
N TYR A 91 3.88 -8.00 -1.07
CA TYR A 91 2.58 -7.75 -1.68
C TYR A 91 2.80 -7.04 -3.01
N GLU A 92 2.12 -7.50 -4.05
CA GLU A 92 2.15 -6.84 -5.36
C GLU A 92 0.73 -6.55 -5.83
N THR A 93 0.54 -5.39 -6.46
CA THR A 93 -0.72 -5.03 -7.11
C THR A 93 -0.48 -4.06 -8.26
N THR A 94 -1.48 -3.91 -9.11
CA THR A 94 -1.58 -2.83 -10.09
C THR A 94 -2.65 -1.84 -9.65
N LEU A 95 -2.27 -0.57 -9.61
CA LEU A 95 -3.14 0.54 -9.26
C LEU A 95 -3.53 1.26 -10.55
N LYS A 96 -4.84 1.47 -10.73
CA LYS A 96 -5.34 2.37 -11.77
C LYS A 96 -5.10 3.80 -11.34
N ALA A 97 -4.48 4.58 -12.22
CA ALA A 97 -4.24 5.99 -12.05
C ALA A 97 -5.29 6.81 -12.80
N LYS A 98 -5.84 7.82 -12.13
CA LYS A 98 -6.75 8.81 -12.71
C LYS A 98 -6.52 10.17 -12.09
N THR A 99 -6.90 11.22 -12.81
CA THR A 99 -6.92 12.58 -12.27
C THR A 99 -8.34 12.94 -11.84
N GLU A 100 -8.51 13.32 -10.58
CA GLU A 100 -9.79 13.77 -10.02
C GLU A 100 -9.62 15.12 -9.35
N ASN A 101 -10.39 16.12 -9.78
CA ASN A 101 -10.32 17.49 -9.26
C ASN A 101 -8.88 18.08 -9.29
N GLY A 102 -8.09 17.71 -10.30
CA GLY A 102 -6.69 18.13 -10.43
C GLY A 102 -5.68 17.34 -9.59
N PHE A 103 -6.09 16.27 -8.91
CA PHE A 103 -5.22 15.43 -8.09
C PHE A 103 -5.06 14.04 -8.69
N LEU A 104 -3.84 13.49 -8.60
CA LEU A 104 -3.61 12.09 -8.93
C LEU A 104 -4.27 11.19 -7.87
N VAL A 105 -5.05 10.23 -8.34
CA VAL A 105 -5.68 9.19 -7.53
C VAL A 105 -5.24 7.83 -8.07
N LEU A 106 -4.70 7.01 -7.19
CA LEU A 106 -4.30 5.62 -7.45
C LEU A 106 -5.25 4.69 -6.70
N SER A 107 -5.81 3.69 -7.36
CA SER A 107 -6.69 2.73 -6.69
C SER A 107 -6.52 1.31 -7.24
N GLY A 108 -6.54 0.31 -6.37
CA GLY A 108 -6.40 -1.08 -6.77
C GLY A 108 -6.73 -2.06 -5.65
N LEU A 109 -6.61 -3.35 -5.97
CA LEU A 109 -6.88 -4.45 -5.05
C LEU A 109 -5.58 -5.20 -4.76
N VAL A 110 -5.14 -5.18 -3.51
CA VAL A 110 -4.06 -6.04 -3.03
C VAL A 110 -4.67 -7.37 -2.61
N VAL A 111 -4.14 -8.46 -3.14
CA VAL A 111 -4.55 -9.83 -2.81
C VAL A 111 -3.36 -10.55 -2.18
N SER A 112 -3.57 -11.12 -0.99
CA SER A 112 -2.60 -12.00 -0.35
C SER A 112 -3.34 -13.11 0.39
N GLY A 113 -3.19 -14.35 -0.10
CA GLY A 113 -3.97 -15.49 0.37
C GLY A 113 -5.49 -15.19 0.34
N PRO A 114 -6.21 -15.35 1.46
CA PRO A 114 -7.64 -15.04 1.56
C PRO A 114 -7.92 -13.53 1.75
N SER A 115 -6.91 -12.72 2.07
CA SER A 115 -7.08 -11.30 2.34
C SER A 115 -7.20 -10.50 1.04
N ARG A 116 -8.22 -9.64 0.98
CA ARG A 116 -8.41 -8.66 -0.09
C ARG A 116 -8.45 -7.27 0.51
N VAL A 117 -7.58 -6.39 0.06
CA VAL A 117 -7.52 -4.99 0.52
C VAL A 117 -7.67 -4.08 -0.69
N ASN A 118 -8.79 -3.36 -0.76
CA ASN A 118 -8.91 -2.24 -1.68
C ASN A 118 -8.10 -1.08 -1.10
N ILE A 119 -7.17 -0.54 -1.89
CA ILE A 119 -6.38 0.64 -1.53
C ILE A 119 -6.77 1.78 -2.46
N THR A 120 -6.96 2.96 -1.88
CA THR A 120 -7.09 4.22 -2.60
C THR A 120 -6.08 5.21 -2.04
N MET A 121 -5.24 5.76 -2.90
CA MET A 121 -4.27 6.80 -2.58
C MET A 121 -4.63 8.06 -3.36
N ARG A 122 -4.79 9.19 -2.68
CA ARG A 122 -5.08 10.47 -3.33
C ARG A 122 -4.01 11.48 -2.97
N ARG A 123 -3.37 12.08 -3.99
CA ARG A 123 -2.37 13.13 -3.80
C ARG A 123 -3.03 14.32 -3.09
N VAL A 124 -2.34 14.86 -2.09
CA VAL A 124 -2.74 16.09 -1.40
C VAL A 124 -1.83 17.24 -1.80
N ARG A 125 -2.29 18.48 -1.57
CA ARG A 125 -1.41 19.64 -1.68
C ARG A 125 -0.47 19.65 -0.47
N ASP A 126 0.79 19.97 -0.71
CA ASP A 126 1.74 20.32 0.34
C ASP A 126 1.33 21.63 1.04
#